data_AF-A0A523C4P7-F1
#
_entry.id   AF-A0A523C4P7-F1
#
_cell.length_a   1.000
_cell.length_b   1.000
_cell.length_c   1.000
_cell.angle_alpha   90.00
_cell.angle_beta   90.00
_cell.angle_gamma   90.00
#
_symmetry.space_group_name_H-M   'P 1'
#
loop_
_entity.id
_entity.type
_entity.pdbx_description
1 polymer ?
#
loop_
_entity_poly.entity_id
_entity_poly.type
_entity_poly.pdbx_seq_one_letter_code
_entity_poly.pdbx_strand_id
1 'polypeptide(L)'
;MSNSLFTLILGLTLLPLLLWAYTVLPREKWQIIAAIPTQKGGADGCWHGTNLTYYGALLASGSLFGAISFFLFLGALGVPKWGIIGMVLGVMGCSVAAAKLLAMAVEKKQNTFTVGGAAIIGLLSMPPAVAAYNGLAWRWNAPQVSLIPVMAALAVAYLLGEGIGRLACLSFGCCYGKPLSALGPKTRRFFAPFAATFHGSTKKIAYASGLAGVGVVPIQAITSLLSVTIGLVAMYLFLEGYFRGAFLLAALFALGWRVLSEYFRADYRGEGKFSAYQQMALWGMGYCTLLALYGNSGAGSRTDLSAGLASLWNPAPLLFFQALWLLLFIYTGVSSVTGATLTFHVRQEKI
;
A
#
# COMPACT_ATOMS: atom_id res chain seq x y z
N MET A 1 -22.60 9.43 13.88
CA MET A 1 -22.56 8.11 13.20
C MET A 1 -21.96 7.10 14.16
N SER A 2 -22.54 5.91 14.31
CA SER A 2 -21.96 4.86 15.16
C SER A 2 -20.67 4.31 14.53
N ASN A 3 -19.65 4.04 15.34
CA ASN A 3 -18.37 3.47 14.89
C ASN A 3 -18.57 2.14 14.15
N SER A 4 -19.49 1.29 14.63
CA SER A 4 -19.80 -0.01 13.99
C SER A 4 -20.43 0.17 12.61
N LEU A 5 -21.34 1.13 12.47
CA LEU A 5 -21.98 1.43 11.18
C LEU A 5 -20.96 1.96 10.16
N PHE A 6 -20.06 2.85 10.58
CA PHE A 6 -19.00 3.37 9.71
C PHE A 6 -18.10 2.25 9.18
N THR A 7 -17.59 1.40 10.08
CA THR A 7 -16.74 0.26 9.71
C THR A 7 -17.47 -0.71 8.77
N LEU A 8 -18.75 -1.00 9.04
CA LEU A 8 -19.55 -1.88 8.21
C LEU A 8 -19.75 -1.32 6.80
N ILE A 9 -20.12 -0.04 6.67
CA ILE A 9 -20.31 0.63 5.38
C ILE A 9 -19.00 0.61 4.59
N LEU A 10 -17.87 0.91 5.24
CA LEU A 10 -16.56 0.88 4.59
C LEU A 10 -16.24 -0.54 4.09
N GLY A 11 -16.46 -1.57 4.91
CA GLY A 11 -16.28 -2.97 4.51
C GLY A 11 -17.16 -3.39 3.33
N LEU A 12 -18.45 -3.04 3.37
CA LEU A 12 -19.41 -3.33 2.29
C LEU A 12 -19.07 -2.60 0.98
N THR A 13 -18.38 -1.45 1.06
CA THR A 13 -17.91 -0.72 -0.11
C THR A 13 -16.63 -1.32 -0.68
N LEU A 14 -15.69 -1.75 0.18
CA LEU A 14 -14.39 -2.27 -0.25
C LEU A 14 -14.49 -3.70 -0.79
N LEU A 15 -15.34 -4.56 -0.21
CA LEU A 15 -15.40 -5.97 -0.60
C LEU A 15 -15.75 -6.18 -2.10
N PRO A 16 -16.79 -5.54 -2.67
CA PRO A 16 -17.08 -5.65 -4.10
C PRO A 16 -15.92 -5.19 -4.98
N LEU A 17 -15.23 -4.11 -4.59
CA LEU A 17 -14.05 -3.60 -5.30
C LEU A 17 -12.93 -4.65 -5.32
N LEU A 18 -12.65 -5.31 -4.19
CA LEU A 18 -11.61 -6.35 -4.12
C LEU A 18 -11.95 -7.57 -4.99
N LEU A 19 -13.21 -8.02 -4.94
CA LEU A 19 -13.68 -9.16 -5.72
C LEU A 19 -13.64 -8.87 -7.22
N TRP A 20 -14.07 -7.68 -7.63
CA TRP A 20 -13.95 -7.21 -9.01
C TRP A 20 -12.48 -7.14 -9.44
N ALA A 21 -11.64 -6.51 -8.63
CA ALA A 21 -10.23 -6.29 -8.97
C ALA A 21 -9.47 -7.62 -9.16
N TYR A 22 -9.75 -8.62 -8.33
CA TYR A 22 -9.16 -9.95 -8.44
C TYR A 22 -9.45 -10.63 -9.80
N THR A 23 -10.68 -10.52 -10.30
CA THR A 23 -11.10 -11.19 -11.55
C THR A 23 -10.74 -10.40 -12.82
N VAL A 24 -10.50 -9.11 -12.67
CA VAL A 24 -10.40 -8.18 -13.80
C VAL A 24 -8.97 -7.67 -14.04
N LEU A 25 -8.24 -7.30 -12.99
CA LEU A 25 -6.88 -6.71 -13.11
C LEU A 25 -5.80 -7.64 -13.69
N PRO A 26 -5.86 -8.98 -13.54
CA PRO A 26 -4.89 -9.86 -14.19
C PRO A 26 -4.95 -9.87 -15.72
N ARG A 27 -6.00 -9.30 -16.34
CA ARG A 27 -6.15 -9.18 -17.79
C ARG A 27 -5.21 -8.10 -18.36
N GLU A 28 -4.84 -8.25 -19.63
CA GLU A 28 -3.87 -7.37 -20.30
C GLU A 28 -4.29 -5.89 -20.36
N LYS A 29 -5.57 -5.63 -20.61
CA LYS A 29 -6.11 -4.26 -20.72
C LYS A 29 -5.96 -3.39 -19.48
N TRP A 30 -5.62 -3.97 -18.33
CA TRP A 30 -5.40 -3.27 -17.07
C TRP A 30 -3.92 -3.09 -16.75
N GLN A 31 -3.04 -3.14 -17.75
CA GLN A 31 -1.62 -2.84 -17.61
C GLN A 31 -1.34 -1.34 -17.84
N ILE A 32 -1.79 -0.81 -18.98
CA ILE A 32 -1.49 0.53 -19.47
C ILE A 32 -2.77 1.38 -19.45
N ILE A 33 -2.71 2.56 -18.83
CA ILE A 33 -3.80 3.55 -18.83
C ILE A 33 -3.73 4.38 -20.11
N ALA A 34 -2.54 4.89 -20.41
CA ALA A 34 -2.31 5.80 -21.54
C ALA A 34 -0.85 5.71 -21.98
N ALA A 35 -0.58 6.12 -23.22
CA ALA A 35 0.76 6.29 -23.76
C ALA A 35 0.94 7.75 -24.20
N ILE A 36 2.01 8.39 -23.74
CA ILE A 36 2.34 9.78 -24.07
C ILE A 36 3.44 9.77 -25.14
N PRO A 37 3.21 10.30 -26.35
CA PRO A 37 4.25 10.40 -27.36
C PRO A 37 5.37 11.34 -26.90
N THR A 38 6.62 10.95 -27.08
CA THR A 38 7.79 11.72 -26.63
C THR A 38 8.70 12.09 -27.79
N GLN A 39 9.02 11.14 -28.68
CA GLN A 39 9.97 11.37 -29.77
C GLN A 39 9.54 10.66 -31.05
N LYS A 40 9.59 11.37 -32.18
CA LYS A 40 9.37 10.77 -33.50
C LYS A 40 10.62 10.03 -33.97
N GLY A 41 10.50 8.75 -34.31
CA GLY A 41 11.56 7.93 -34.88
C GLY A 41 11.87 8.36 -36.32
N GLY A 42 13.15 8.54 -36.61
CA GLY A 42 13.62 9.09 -37.89
C GLY A 42 13.43 8.18 -39.10
N ALA A 43 13.49 6.85 -38.93
CA ALA A 43 13.42 5.90 -40.05
C ALA A 43 11.98 5.49 -40.40
N ASP A 44 11.14 5.21 -39.39
CA ASP A 44 9.82 4.58 -39.60
C ASP A 44 8.65 5.56 -39.48
N GLY A 45 8.94 6.83 -39.17
CA GLY A 45 7.92 7.87 -38.91
C GLY A 45 7.06 7.64 -37.67
N CYS A 46 7.23 6.51 -36.99
CA CYS A 46 6.54 6.12 -35.77
C CYS A 46 6.97 6.97 -34.58
N TRP A 47 6.07 7.21 -33.64
CA TRP A 47 6.37 7.90 -32.38
C TRP A 47 6.70 6.90 -31.30
N HIS A 48 7.82 7.11 -30.61
CA HIS A 48 8.08 6.48 -29.32
C HIS A 48 7.32 7.22 -28.23
N GLY A 49 6.81 6.47 -27.26
CA GLY A 49 6.06 7.04 -26.15
C GLY A 49 6.33 6.32 -24.83
N THR A 50 6.03 7.04 -23.76
CA THR A 50 6.12 6.56 -22.38
C THR A 50 4.74 6.15 -21.89
N ASN A 51 4.67 4.99 -21.23
CA ASN A 51 3.42 4.46 -20.72
C ASN A 51 3.10 4.99 -19.31
N LEU A 52 1.85 5.36 -19.10
CA LEU A 52 1.22 5.52 -17.80
C LEU A 52 0.51 4.22 -17.42
N THR A 53 0.68 3.75 -16.19
CA THR A 53 0.26 2.40 -15.78
C THR A 53 -0.82 2.39 -14.72
N TYR A 54 -1.69 1.37 -14.77
CA TYR A 54 -2.65 1.10 -13.70
C TYR A 54 -1.94 0.72 -12.39
N TYR A 55 -0.74 0.13 -12.47
CA TYR A 55 0.11 -0.12 -11.32
C TYR A 55 0.32 1.13 -10.47
N GLY A 56 0.84 2.21 -11.06
CA GLY A 56 1.10 3.43 -10.29
C GLY A 56 -0.17 4.13 -9.85
N ALA A 57 -1.24 4.12 -10.65
CA ALA A 57 -2.52 4.69 -10.24
C ALA A 57 -3.09 3.99 -9.00
N LEU A 58 -3.12 2.66 -9.01
CA LEU A 58 -3.63 1.86 -7.89
C LEU A 58 -2.71 1.95 -6.66
N LEU A 59 -1.39 2.02 -6.87
CA LEU A 59 -0.42 2.18 -5.78
C LEU A 59 -0.54 3.57 -5.12
N ALA A 60 -0.68 4.63 -5.92
CA ALA A 60 -0.95 5.98 -5.45
C ALA A 60 -2.29 6.05 -4.69
N SER A 61 -3.35 5.43 -5.21
CA SER A 61 -4.65 5.37 -4.53
C SER A 61 -4.61 4.58 -3.23
N GLY A 62 -3.88 3.46 -3.15
CA GLY A 62 -3.72 2.72 -1.90
C GLY A 62 -2.93 3.50 -0.85
N SER A 63 -1.86 4.17 -1.27
CA SER A 63 -1.07 5.05 -0.39
C SER A 63 -1.89 6.24 0.10
N LEU A 64 -2.70 6.84 -0.78
CA LEU A 64 -3.62 7.92 -0.44
C LEU A 64 -4.68 7.44 0.56
N PHE A 65 -5.26 6.27 0.34
CA PHE A 65 -6.26 5.71 1.24
C PHE A 65 -5.69 5.46 2.65
N GLY A 66 -4.45 4.98 2.74
CA GLY A 66 -3.72 4.91 4.01
C GLY A 66 -3.52 6.29 4.65
N ALA A 67 -3.05 7.28 3.89
CA ALA A 67 -2.82 8.64 4.40
C ALA A 67 -4.13 9.31 4.89
N ILE A 68 -5.23 9.17 4.15
CA ILE A 68 -6.56 9.65 4.54
C ILE A 68 -7.04 8.94 5.81
N SER A 69 -6.86 7.63 5.91
CA SER A 69 -7.24 6.85 7.10
C SER A 69 -6.45 7.31 8.33
N PHE A 70 -5.13 7.49 8.19
CA PHE A 70 -4.28 8.02 9.26
C PHE A 70 -4.70 9.42 9.69
N PHE A 71 -5.02 10.29 8.73
CA PHE A 71 -5.51 11.63 9.00
C PHE A 71 -6.84 11.62 9.74
N LEU A 72 -7.78 10.76 9.32
CA LEU A 72 -9.06 10.58 9.99
C LEU A 72 -8.87 10.15 11.44
N PHE A 73 -7.99 9.18 11.69
CA PHE A 73 -7.72 8.66 13.04
C PHE A 73 -7.10 9.70 13.95
N LEU A 74 -6.11 10.46 13.48
CA LEU A 74 -5.52 11.53 14.27
C LEU A 74 -6.47 12.71 14.47
N GLY A 75 -7.29 13.03 13.46
CA GLY A 75 -8.36 14.02 13.60
C GLY A 75 -9.38 13.60 14.66
N ALA A 76 -9.70 12.30 14.74
CA ALA A 76 -10.60 11.76 15.76
C ALA A 76 -9.99 11.73 17.18
N LEU A 77 -8.66 11.86 17.28
CA LEU A 77 -7.93 12.11 18.53
C LEU A 77 -7.78 13.61 18.87
N GLY A 78 -8.33 14.51 18.04
CA GLY A 78 -8.24 15.96 18.25
C GLY A 78 -6.90 16.58 17.83
N VAL A 79 -6.08 15.87 17.05
CA VAL A 79 -4.80 16.40 16.56
C VAL A 79 -5.06 17.50 15.52
N PRO A 80 -4.40 18.66 15.62
CA PRO A 80 -4.55 19.73 14.65
C PRO A 80 -3.99 19.33 13.28
N LYS A 81 -4.63 19.83 12.21
CA LYS A 81 -4.36 19.45 10.81
C LYS A 81 -2.90 19.60 10.41
N TRP A 82 -2.23 20.67 10.84
CA TRP A 82 -0.82 20.91 10.54
C TRP A 82 0.08 19.81 11.10
N GLY A 83 -0.24 19.30 12.29
CA GLY A 83 0.52 18.24 12.96
C GLY A 83 0.38 16.91 12.23
N ILE A 84 -0.86 16.61 11.81
CA ILE A 84 -1.16 15.42 11.01
C ILE A 84 -0.42 15.48 9.67
N ILE A 85 -0.52 16.59 8.94
CA ILE A 85 0.16 16.78 7.64
C ILE A 85 1.68 16.66 7.82
N GLY A 86 2.25 17.27 8.86
CA GLY A 86 3.67 17.17 9.18
C GLY A 86 4.12 15.72 9.42
N MET A 87 3.35 14.95 10.20
CA MET A 87 3.64 13.54 10.44
C MET A 87 3.52 12.69 9.16
N VAL A 88 2.49 12.91 8.35
CA VAL A 88 2.33 12.22 7.05
C VAL A 88 3.53 12.48 6.14
N LEU A 89 3.89 13.75 5.95
CA LEU A 89 5.02 14.14 5.11
C LEU A 89 6.35 13.60 5.63
N GLY A 90 6.59 13.69 6.94
CA GLY A 90 7.81 13.17 7.56
C GLY A 90 7.97 11.67 7.37
N VAL A 91 6.93 10.90 7.73
CA VAL A 91 6.96 9.43 7.65
C VAL A 91 7.02 8.95 6.20
N MET A 92 6.23 9.54 5.29
CA MET A 92 6.27 9.18 3.87
C MET A 92 7.62 9.56 3.23
N GLY A 93 8.16 10.74 3.55
CA GLY A 93 9.47 11.18 3.08
C GLY A 93 10.59 10.22 3.50
N CYS A 94 10.64 9.87 4.78
CA CYS A 94 11.59 8.88 5.30
C CYS A 94 11.38 7.50 4.64
N SER A 95 10.13 7.06 4.50
CA SER A 95 9.80 5.75 3.95
C SER A 95 10.18 5.63 2.48
N VAL A 96 9.91 6.64 1.65
CA VAL A 96 10.26 6.65 0.22
C VAL A 96 11.78 6.68 0.03
N ALA A 97 12.47 7.56 0.75
CA ALA A 97 13.92 7.66 0.68
C ALA A 97 14.59 6.34 1.09
N ALA A 98 14.17 5.78 2.23
CA ALA A 98 14.75 4.55 2.74
C ALA A 98 14.36 3.32 1.89
N ALA A 99 13.16 3.28 1.31
CA ALA A 99 12.74 2.18 0.45
C ALA A 99 13.62 2.02 -0.79
N LYS A 100 14.08 3.13 -1.36
CA LYS A 100 15.03 3.11 -2.48
C LYS A 100 16.42 2.65 -2.02
N LEU A 101 16.91 3.20 -0.92
CA LEU A 101 18.23 2.85 -0.35
C LEU A 101 18.31 1.35 0.02
N LEU A 102 17.29 0.84 0.72
CA LEU A 102 17.18 -0.57 1.10
C LEU A 102 17.05 -1.48 -0.13
N ALA A 103 16.30 -1.07 -1.15
CA ALA A 103 16.17 -1.86 -2.38
C ALA A 103 17.51 -1.98 -3.11
N MET A 104 18.23 -0.86 -3.22
CA MET A 104 19.57 -0.85 -3.82
C MET A 104 20.55 -1.72 -3.02
N ALA A 105 20.50 -1.68 -1.69
CA ALA A 105 21.37 -2.46 -0.83
C ALA A 105 21.08 -3.99 -0.89
N VAL A 106 19.80 -4.37 -0.91
CA VAL A 106 19.39 -5.79 -0.83
C VAL A 106 19.25 -6.44 -2.21
N GLU A 107 18.55 -5.78 -3.14
CA GLU A 107 18.23 -6.35 -4.45
C GLU A 107 19.27 -5.99 -5.52
N LYS A 108 20.25 -5.12 -5.20
CA LYS A 108 21.33 -4.65 -6.11
C LYS A 108 20.80 -4.08 -7.43
N LYS A 109 19.53 -3.66 -7.50
CA LYS A 109 18.89 -3.10 -8.68
C LYS A 109 18.51 -1.64 -8.45
N GLN A 110 19.00 -0.74 -9.29
CA GLN A 110 18.82 0.72 -9.14
C GLN A 110 17.35 1.18 -9.24
N ASN A 111 16.51 0.43 -9.95
CA ASN A 111 15.10 0.79 -10.22
C ASN A 111 14.09 -0.06 -9.42
N THR A 112 14.47 -0.54 -8.24
CA THR A 112 13.57 -1.35 -7.39
C THR A 112 13.17 -0.59 -6.13
N PHE A 113 11.96 -0.87 -5.64
CA PHE A 113 11.40 -0.32 -4.41
C PHE A 113 10.97 -1.45 -3.49
N THR A 114 11.41 -1.41 -2.23
CA THR A 114 10.95 -2.39 -1.24
C THR A 114 9.79 -1.82 -0.44
N VAL A 115 8.61 -2.40 -0.65
CA VAL A 115 7.43 -2.12 0.18
C VAL A 115 7.65 -2.59 1.63
N GLY A 116 8.45 -3.64 1.82
CA GLY A 116 8.77 -4.20 3.14
C GLY A 116 9.64 -3.28 3.99
N GLY A 117 10.71 -2.74 3.40
CA GLY A 117 11.60 -1.76 4.02
C GLY A 117 10.90 -0.43 4.28
N ALA A 118 10.09 0.06 3.32
CA ALA A 118 9.25 1.24 3.53
C ALA A 118 8.40 1.13 4.81
N ALA A 119 7.72 -0.01 4.98
CA ALA A 119 6.83 -0.23 6.12
C ALA A 119 7.55 -0.22 7.47
N ILE A 120 8.72 -0.85 7.54
CA ILE A 120 9.51 -0.94 8.77
C ILE A 120 10.12 0.41 9.11
N ILE A 121 10.62 1.15 8.11
CA ILE A 121 11.12 2.51 8.33
C ILE A 121 9.99 3.45 8.73
N GLY A 122 8.81 3.33 8.13
CA GLY A 122 7.62 4.07 8.55
C GLY A 122 7.29 3.82 10.02
N LEU A 123 7.35 2.56 10.47
CA LEU A 123 7.13 2.19 11.86
C LEU A 123 8.23 2.74 12.81
N LEU A 124 9.50 2.66 12.42
CA LEU A 124 10.64 3.13 13.22
C LEU A 124 10.73 4.66 13.29
N SER A 125 10.29 5.36 12.23
CA SER A 125 10.29 6.82 12.15
C SER A 125 9.13 7.47 12.89
N MET A 126 8.09 6.72 13.26
CA MET A 126 6.92 7.31 13.91
C MET A 126 7.17 7.78 15.35
N PRO A 127 7.85 7.02 16.24
CA PRO A 127 8.16 7.54 17.57
C PRO A 127 8.96 8.86 17.59
N PRO A 128 10.04 9.05 16.79
CA PRO A 128 10.69 10.35 16.72
C PRO A 128 9.80 11.42 16.08
N ALA A 129 8.93 11.07 15.13
CA ALA A 129 7.95 12.02 14.58
C ALA A 129 6.94 12.49 15.65
N VAL A 130 6.48 11.59 16.52
CA VAL A 130 5.62 11.91 17.67
C VAL A 130 6.35 12.81 18.67
N ALA A 131 7.61 12.50 18.98
CA ALA A 131 8.42 13.34 19.87
C ALA A 131 8.62 14.76 19.29
N ALA A 132 8.93 14.87 18.00
CA ALA A 132 9.05 16.14 17.30
C ALA A 132 7.74 16.93 17.30
N TYR A 133 6.61 16.26 17.02
CA TYR A 133 5.29 16.87 17.11
C TYR A 133 5.01 17.38 18.52
N ASN A 134 5.24 16.59 19.56
CA ASN A 134 4.95 17.00 20.95
C ASN A 134 5.82 18.19 21.40
N GLY A 135 7.08 18.25 20.96
CA GLY A 135 7.95 19.41 21.21
C GLY A 135 7.44 20.68 20.54
N LEU A 136 6.91 20.58 19.32
CA LEU A 136 6.35 21.70 18.59
C LEU A 136 4.95 22.09 19.11
N ALA A 137 4.13 21.11 19.47
CA ALA A 137 2.81 21.29 20.06
C ALA A 137 2.92 22.05 21.38
N TRP A 138 3.90 21.71 22.23
CA TRP A 138 4.17 22.46 23.46
C TRP A 138 4.48 23.95 23.16
N ARG A 139 5.29 24.22 22.13
CA ARG A 139 5.66 25.59 21.72
C ARG A 139 4.48 26.41 21.18
N TRP A 140 3.45 25.75 20.63
CA TRP A 140 2.26 26.39 20.07
C TRP A 140 1.00 26.18 20.91
N ASN A 141 1.14 25.74 22.16
CA ASN A 141 0.03 25.45 23.07
C ASN A 141 -1.04 24.52 22.45
N ALA A 142 -0.59 23.57 21.63
CA ALA A 142 -1.41 22.56 20.98
C ALA A 142 -1.47 21.26 21.81
N PRO A 143 -2.53 20.45 21.66
CA PRO A 143 -2.66 19.18 22.37
C PRO A 143 -1.52 18.22 22.04
N GLN A 144 -0.89 17.67 23.08
CA GLN A 144 0.10 16.60 22.95
C GLN A 144 -0.59 15.26 22.69
N VAL A 145 0.11 14.36 22.00
CA VAL A 145 -0.39 13.03 21.66
C VAL A 145 0.40 11.95 22.38
N SER A 146 -0.31 10.88 22.75
CA SER A 146 0.31 9.67 23.27
C SER A 146 0.83 8.79 22.13
N LEU A 147 1.95 8.10 22.36
CA LEU A 147 2.61 7.31 21.34
C LEU A 147 1.74 6.17 20.81
N ILE A 148 1.13 5.38 21.70
CA ILE A 148 0.39 4.18 21.29
C ILE A 148 -0.82 4.47 20.40
N PRO A 149 -1.68 5.45 20.68
CA PRO A 149 -2.74 5.84 19.75
C PRO A 149 -2.21 6.22 18.36
N VAL A 150 -1.11 6.97 18.27
CA VAL A 150 -0.52 7.34 16.97
C VAL A 150 0.05 6.11 16.24
N MET A 151 0.74 5.22 16.96
CA MET A 151 1.25 3.96 16.39
C MET A 151 0.11 3.05 15.92
N ALA A 152 -0.99 2.99 16.68
CA ALA A 152 -2.19 2.26 16.30
C ALA A 152 -2.80 2.83 15.01
N ALA A 153 -2.99 4.15 14.96
CA ALA A 153 -3.49 4.83 13.77
C ALA A 153 -2.61 4.53 12.55
N LEU A 154 -1.29 4.58 12.69
CA LEU A 154 -0.34 4.28 11.61
C LEU A 154 -0.48 2.83 11.12
N ALA A 155 -0.47 1.86 12.04
CA ALA A 155 -0.52 0.44 11.70
C ALA A 155 -1.85 0.07 11.03
N VAL A 156 -2.97 0.58 11.54
CA VAL A 156 -4.30 0.39 10.94
C VAL A 156 -4.37 1.02 9.55
N ALA A 157 -3.94 2.27 9.43
CA ALA A 157 -3.91 2.99 8.15
C ALA A 157 -3.02 2.28 7.11
N TYR A 158 -1.87 1.76 7.55
CA TYR A 158 -0.97 0.98 6.71
C TYR A 158 -1.64 -0.28 6.17
N LEU A 159 -2.35 -1.05 7.00
CA LEU A 159 -3.06 -2.24 6.55
C LEU A 159 -4.15 -1.94 5.53
N LEU A 160 -4.96 -0.91 5.81
CA LEU A 160 -6.02 -0.46 4.89
C LEU A 160 -5.42 -0.01 3.54
N GLY A 161 -4.34 0.78 3.59
CA GLY A 161 -3.63 1.24 2.40
C GLY A 161 -2.94 0.11 1.62
N GLU A 162 -2.27 -0.83 2.31
CA GLU A 162 -1.65 -2.01 1.69
C GLU A 162 -2.69 -2.90 1.02
N GLY A 163 -3.88 -3.04 1.64
CA GLY A 163 -5.02 -3.74 1.06
C GLY A 163 -5.32 -3.30 -0.37
N ILE A 164 -5.49 -1.99 -0.57
CA ILE A 164 -5.73 -1.40 -1.89
C ILE A 164 -4.45 -1.39 -2.75
N GLY A 165 -3.30 -1.10 -2.16
CA GLY A 165 -2.02 -1.07 -2.88
C GLY A 165 -1.65 -2.41 -3.52
N ARG A 166 -2.11 -3.55 -2.98
CA ARG A 166 -1.91 -4.88 -3.58
C ARG A 166 -2.66 -5.09 -4.89
N LEU A 167 -3.68 -4.28 -5.18
CA LEU A 167 -4.37 -4.29 -6.47
C LEU A 167 -3.42 -3.84 -7.59
N ALA A 168 -2.49 -2.92 -7.31
CA ALA A 168 -1.43 -2.57 -8.26
C ALA A 168 -0.62 -3.80 -8.67
N CYS A 169 -0.27 -4.66 -7.71
CA CYS A 169 0.48 -5.88 -7.99
C CYS A 169 -0.31 -6.88 -8.85
N LEU A 170 -1.63 -6.95 -8.71
CA LEU A 170 -2.52 -7.73 -9.57
C LEU A 170 -2.61 -7.16 -11.00
N SER A 171 -2.64 -5.83 -11.13
CA SER A 171 -2.58 -5.17 -12.43
C SER A 171 -1.26 -5.44 -13.13
N PHE A 172 -0.13 -5.24 -12.47
CA PHE A 172 1.20 -5.39 -13.10
C PHE A 172 1.66 -6.84 -13.26
N GLY A 173 1.14 -7.76 -12.44
CA GLY A 173 1.62 -9.13 -12.33
C GLY A 173 2.95 -9.24 -11.61
N CYS A 174 3.18 -8.45 -10.54
CA CYS A 174 4.32 -8.60 -9.63
C CYS A 174 3.90 -9.20 -8.29
N CYS A 175 4.87 -9.63 -7.47
CA CYS A 175 4.62 -10.32 -6.19
C CYS A 175 3.70 -11.55 -6.35
N TYR A 176 3.78 -12.23 -7.51
CA TYR A 176 2.93 -13.37 -7.84
C TYR A 176 3.30 -14.63 -7.07
N GLY A 177 2.30 -15.49 -6.91
CA GLY A 177 2.45 -16.77 -6.24
C GLY A 177 3.17 -17.82 -7.09
N LYS A 178 3.48 -18.95 -6.46
CA LYS A 178 3.98 -20.14 -7.15
C LYS A 178 2.94 -20.70 -8.13
N PRO A 179 3.38 -21.27 -9.27
CA PRO A 179 2.52 -22.08 -10.13
C PRO A 179 1.85 -23.18 -9.33
N LEU A 180 0.58 -23.45 -9.62
CA LEU A 180 -0.15 -24.54 -8.94
C LEU A 180 0.47 -25.92 -9.19
N SER A 181 1.19 -26.09 -10.29
CA SER A 181 1.96 -27.30 -10.62
C SER A 181 3.16 -27.52 -9.69
N ALA A 182 3.70 -26.47 -9.07
CA ALA A 182 4.82 -26.55 -8.14
C ALA A 182 4.40 -26.83 -6.69
N LEU A 183 3.10 -26.99 -6.43
CA LEU A 183 2.54 -27.27 -5.11
C LEU A 183 2.20 -28.75 -4.95
N GLY A 184 2.23 -29.23 -3.70
CA GLY A 184 1.77 -30.58 -3.35
C GLY A 184 0.26 -30.79 -3.65
N PRO A 185 -0.23 -32.04 -3.75
CA PRO A 185 -1.58 -32.33 -4.23
C PRO A 185 -2.70 -31.67 -3.39
N LYS A 186 -2.54 -31.65 -2.06
CA LYS A 186 -3.53 -31.08 -1.15
C LYS A 186 -3.62 -29.55 -1.29
N THR A 187 -2.48 -28.86 -1.31
CA THR A 187 -2.43 -27.40 -1.43
C THR A 187 -2.84 -26.94 -2.81
N ARG A 188 -2.50 -27.69 -3.87
CA ARG A 188 -2.99 -27.45 -5.23
C ARG A 188 -4.52 -27.53 -5.30
N ARG A 189 -5.14 -28.57 -4.73
CA ARG A 189 -6.61 -28.73 -4.75
C ARG A 189 -7.31 -27.59 -4.02
N PHE A 190 -6.73 -27.10 -2.92
CA PHE A 190 -7.27 -25.96 -2.17
C PHE A 190 -7.22 -24.66 -2.97
N PHE A 191 -6.10 -24.37 -3.64
CA PHE A 191 -5.94 -23.11 -4.39
C PHE A 191 -6.49 -23.13 -5.82
N ALA A 192 -6.77 -24.30 -6.40
CA ALA A 192 -7.24 -24.42 -7.79
C ALA A 192 -8.48 -23.56 -8.10
N PRO A 193 -9.54 -23.51 -7.26
CA PRO A 193 -10.71 -22.67 -7.53
C PRO A 193 -10.42 -21.16 -7.48
N PHE A 194 -9.32 -20.77 -6.83
CA PHE A 194 -8.94 -19.38 -6.60
C PHE A 194 -7.67 -19.00 -7.38
N ALA A 195 -7.26 -19.80 -8.37
CA ALA A 195 -6.05 -19.52 -9.13
C ALA A 195 -6.11 -18.12 -9.78
N ALA A 196 -5.05 -17.34 -9.65
CA ALA A 196 -4.90 -16.12 -10.44
C ALA A 196 -4.21 -16.47 -11.75
N THR A 197 -4.75 -16.01 -12.88
CA THR A 197 -4.16 -16.19 -14.20
C THR A 197 -3.94 -14.84 -14.85
N PHE A 198 -2.69 -14.57 -15.24
CA PHE A 198 -2.28 -13.29 -15.81
C PHE A 198 -2.15 -13.41 -17.33
N HIS A 199 -2.61 -12.38 -18.05
CA HIS A 199 -2.59 -12.33 -19.51
C HIS A 199 -1.88 -11.08 -20.03
N GLY A 200 -1.15 -11.20 -21.12
CA GLY A 200 -0.38 -10.13 -21.76
C GLY A 200 1.12 -10.25 -21.53
N SER A 201 1.90 -10.03 -22.59
CA SER A 201 3.36 -10.16 -22.58
C SER A 201 4.07 -9.08 -21.76
N THR A 202 3.40 -7.94 -21.56
CA THR A 202 3.93 -6.77 -20.83
C THR A 202 3.82 -6.88 -19.31
N LYS A 203 3.19 -7.94 -18.77
CA LYS A 203 3.10 -8.18 -17.32
C LYS A 203 4.38 -8.82 -16.78
N LYS A 204 4.78 -8.47 -15.56
CA LYS A 204 6.05 -8.94 -14.96
C LYS A 204 6.16 -10.47 -14.90
N ILE A 205 5.10 -11.13 -14.47
CA ILE A 205 5.02 -12.60 -14.45
C ILE A 205 5.26 -13.25 -15.82
N ALA A 206 4.90 -12.58 -16.92
CA ALA A 206 5.10 -13.08 -18.28
C ALA A 206 6.58 -12.97 -18.70
N TYR A 207 7.16 -11.77 -18.66
CA TYR A 207 8.53 -11.58 -19.15
C TYR A 207 9.63 -12.03 -18.17
N ALA A 208 9.35 -12.10 -16.86
CA ALA A 208 10.35 -12.49 -15.86
C ALA A 208 10.38 -14.01 -15.60
N SER A 209 9.30 -14.74 -15.86
CA SER A 209 9.21 -16.17 -15.55
C SER A 209 8.45 -17.01 -16.56
N GLY A 210 7.95 -16.44 -17.66
CA GLY A 210 7.26 -17.19 -18.71
C GLY A 210 5.92 -17.79 -18.25
N LEU A 211 5.32 -17.27 -17.18
CA LEU A 211 4.12 -17.85 -16.55
C LEU A 211 2.81 -17.19 -17.03
N ALA A 212 2.80 -16.58 -18.21
CA ALA A 212 1.58 -16.05 -18.81
C ALA A 212 0.58 -17.18 -19.07
N GLY A 213 -0.70 -16.97 -18.73
CA GLY A 213 -1.73 -18.00 -18.87
C GLY A 213 -1.66 -19.16 -17.86
N VAL A 214 -0.66 -19.17 -16.96
CA VAL A 214 -0.51 -20.22 -15.94
C VAL A 214 -1.23 -19.81 -14.66
N GLY A 215 -2.03 -20.71 -14.10
CA GLY A 215 -2.67 -20.52 -12.81
C GLY A 215 -1.64 -20.52 -11.66
N VAL A 216 -1.60 -19.43 -10.90
CA VAL A 216 -0.73 -19.27 -9.73
C VAL A 216 -1.53 -19.04 -8.45
N VAL A 217 -0.89 -19.23 -7.29
CA VAL A 217 -1.50 -18.86 -6.01
C VAL A 217 -1.85 -17.36 -6.01
N PRO A 218 -3.09 -16.97 -5.67
CA PRO A 218 -3.57 -15.59 -5.74
C PRO A 218 -3.10 -14.76 -4.54
N ILE A 219 -1.79 -14.78 -4.24
CA ILE A 219 -1.25 -14.24 -2.99
C ILE A 219 -1.51 -12.75 -2.83
N GLN A 220 -1.56 -11.98 -3.93
CA GLN A 220 -1.87 -10.56 -3.87
C GLN A 220 -3.34 -10.31 -3.48
N ALA A 221 -4.27 -11.11 -3.99
CA ALA A 221 -5.69 -11.01 -3.64
C ALA A 221 -5.95 -11.44 -2.19
N ILE A 222 -5.30 -12.53 -1.75
CA ILE A 222 -5.37 -12.98 -0.35
C ILE A 222 -4.82 -11.89 0.57
N THR A 223 -3.65 -11.33 0.23
CA THR A 223 -3.07 -10.22 1.01
C THR A 223 -4.02 -9.03 1.07
N SER A 224 -4.60 -8.64 -0.07
CA SER A 224 -5.53 -7.52 -0.15
C SER A 224 -6.75 -7.73 0.76
N LEU A 225 -7.40 -8.89 0.65
CA LEU A 225 -8.59 -9.23 1.42
C LEU A 225 -8.30 -9.30 2.92
N LEU A 226 -7.23 -10.00 3.32
CA LEU A 226 -6.88 -10.13 4.74
C LEU A 226 -6.45 -8.79 5.34
N SER A 227 -5.64 -7.99 4.62
CA SER A 227 -5.23 -6.66 5.09
C SER A 227 -6.40 -5.72 5.29
N VAL A 228 -7.38 -5.70 4.37
CA VAL A 228 -8.61 -4.91 4.55
C VAL A 228 -9.44 -5.45 5.72
N THR A 229 -9.64 -6.76 5.81
CA THR A 229 -10.47 -7.37 6.86
C THR A 229 -9.89 -7.10 8.26
N ILE A 230 -8.61 -7.40 8.46
CA ILE A 230 -7.92 -7.15 9.74
C ILE A 230 -7.79 -5.65 9.99
N GLY A 231 -7.56 -4.84 8.96
CA GLY A 231 -7.55 -3.39 9.06
C GLY A 231 -8.88 -2.81 9.55
N LEU A 232 -10.02 -3.33 9.08
CA LEU A 232 -11.34 -2.91 9.53
C LEU A 232 -11.62 -3.32 10.98
N VAL A 233 -11.21 -4.53 11.39
CA VAL A 233 -11.34 -4.97 12.79
C VAL A 233 -10.47 -4.09 13.70
N ALA A 234 -9.21 -3.85 13.32
CA ALA A 234 -8.30 -3.00 14.07
C ALA A 234 -8.77 -1.53 14.10
N MET A 235 -9.36 -1.03 13.01
CA MET A 235 -10.00 0.27 12.96
C MET A 235 -11.17 0.38 13.95
N TYR A 236 -12.04 -0.64 14.00
CA TYR A 236 -13.11 -0.66 14.98
C TYR A 236 -12.58 -0.61 16.42
N LEU A 237 -11.59 -1.44 16.75
CA LEU A 237 -10.92 -1.41 18.06
C LEU A 237 -10.32 -0.03 18.37
N PHE A 238 -9.68 0.60 17.37
CA PHE A 238 -9.13 1.94 17.50
C PHE A 238 -10.22 2.98 17.83
N LEU A 239 -11.33 2.95 17.10
CA LEU A 239 -12.42 3.91 17.29
C LEU A 239 -13.14 3.75 18.64
N GLU A 240 -13.15 2.53 19.18
CA GLU A 240 -13.65 2.22 20.52
C GLU A 240 -12.63 2.55 21.64
N GLY A 241 -11.44 3.06 21.30
CA GLY A 241 -10.40 3.45 22.27
C GLY A 241 -9.47 2.31 22.71
N TYR A 242 -9.61 1.11 22.15
CA TYR A 242 -8.71 -0.04 22.42
C TYR A 242 -7.40 0.07 21.63
N PHE A 243 -6.66 1.17 21.82
CA PHE A 243 -5.48 1.52 21.01
C PHE A 243 -4.38 0.46 21.01
N ARG A 244 -4.06 -0.12 22.17
CA ARG A 244 -3.06 -1.21 22.28
C ARG A 244 -3.46 -2.43 21.47
N GLY A 245 -4.72 -2.85 21.59
CA GLY A 245 -5.26 -4.00 20.86
C GLY A 245 -5.27 -3.75 19.36
N ALA A 246 -5.71 -2.57 18.93
CA ALA A 246 -5.66 -2.15 17.54
C ALA A 246 -4.23 -2.14 16.98
N PHE A 247 -3.27 -1.57 17.72
CA PHE A 247 -1.86 -1.53 17.31
C PHE A 247 -1.25 -2.92 17.16
N LEU A 248 -1.39 -3.77 18.19
CA LEU A 248 -0.83 -5.13 18.16
C LEU A 248 -1.45 -5.97 17.05
N LEU A 249 -2.78 -5.95 16.91
CA LEU A 249 -3.48 -6.68 15.85
C LEU A 249 -2.98 -6.24 14.48
N ALA A 250 -2.99 -4.93 14.21
CA ALA A 250 -2.61 -4.42 12.90
C ALA A 250 -1.12 -4.64 12.59
N ALA A 251 -0.23 -4.32 13.52
CA ALA A 251 1.20 -4.39 13.29
C ALA A 251 1.71 -5.84 13.21
N LEU A 252 1.28 -6.71 14.12
CA LEU A 252 1.69 -8.12 14.09
C LEU A 252 1.12 -8.84 12.87
N PHE A 253 -0.11 -8.51 12.44
CA PHE A 253 -0.63 -9.05 11.20
C PHE A 253 0.17 -8.56 9.99
N ALA A 254 0.43 -7.26 9.86
CA ALA A 254 1.19 -6.70 8.73
C ALA A 254 2.58 -7.35 8.57
N LEU A 255 3.28 -7.54 9.70
CA LEU A 255 4.63 -8.11 9.71
C LEU A 255 4.62 -9.65 9.62
N GLY A 256 3.74 -10.31 10.38
CA GLY A 256 3.61 -11.77 10.36
C GLY A 256 3.14 -12.29 9.01
N TRP A 257 2.16 -11.63 8.38
CA TRP A 257 1.70 -11.98 7.04
C TRP A 257 2.82 -11.85 6.00
N ARG A 258 3.72 -10.88 6.16
CA ARG A 258 4.89 -10.74 5.28
C ARG A 258 5.84 -11.94 5.39
N VAL A 259 5.99 -12.53 6.57
CA VAL A 259 6.78 -13.76 6.77
C VAL A 259 6.08 -14.96 6.11
N LEU A 260 4.78 -15.12 6.35
CA LEU A 260 3.99 -16.27 5.87
C LEU A 260 3.77 -16.26 4.36
N SER A 261 3.41 -15.11 3.80
CA SER A 261 3.09 -14.98 2.37
C SER A 261 4.29 -15.24 1.46
N GLU A 262 5.51 -15.04 1.95
CA GLU A 262 6.74 -15.30 1.20
C GLU A 262 6.90 -16.79 0.84
N TYR A 263 6.39 -17.71 1.66
CA TYR A 263 6.41 -19.14 1.36
C TYR A 263 5.65 -19.49 0.07
N PHE A 264 4.60 -18.73 -0.25
CA PHE A 264 3.75 -18.94 -1.42
C PHE A 264 4.17 -18.11 -2.64
N ARG A 265 5.15 -17.21 -2.51
CA ARG A 265 5.62 -16.35 -3.60
C ARG A 265 6.66 -17.05 -4.47
N ALA A 266 6.70 -16.66 -5.74
CA ALA A 266 7.71 -17.07 -6.72
C ALA A 266 8.49 -15.89 -7.32
N ASP A 267 8.11 -14.65 -7.00
CA ASP A 267 8.82 -13.46 -7.45
C ASP A 267 10.19 -13.35 -6.74
N TYR A 268 11.29 -13.29 -7.51
CA TYR A 268 12.65 -13.26 -6.97
C TYR A 268 12.93 -12.00 -6.15
N ARG A 269 13.49 -12.17 -4.94
CA ARG A 269 13.79 -11.09 -3.97
C ARG A 269 15.16 -11.22 -3.30
N GLY A 270 16.11 -11.86 -3.97
CA GLY A 270 17.46 -12.12 -3.47
C GLY A 270 17.72 -13.60 -3.17
N GLU A 271 18.99 -13.93 -2.93
CA GLU A 271 19.46 -15.28 -2.63
C GLU A 271 19.17 -15.68 -1.17
N GLY A 272 18.71 -16.92 -0.95
CA GLY A 272 18.55 -17.50 0.39
C GLY A 272 17.19 -18.15 0.66
N LYS A 273 17.14 -19.10 1.60
CA LYS A 273 15.91 -19.78 2.05
C LYS A 273 15.02 -18.92 2.95
N PHE A 274 15.62 -17.93 3.61
CA PHE A 274 14.95 -16.96 4.48
C PHE A 274 15.37 -15.55 4.03
N SER A 275 14.42 -14.75 3.56
CA SER A 275 14.76 -13.44 2.98
C SER A 275 15.09 -12.41 4.06
N ALA A 276 15.93 -11.43 3.73
CA ALA A 276 16.22 -10.30 4.63
C ALA A 276 14.93 -9.62 5.11
N TYR A 277 13.90 -9.55 4.26
CA TYR A 277 12.60 -9.00 4.61
C TYR A 277 11.86 -9.80 5.69
N GLN A 278 12.01 -11.13 5.73
CA GLN A 278 11.41 -11.96 6.77
C GLN A 278 12.11 -11.72 8.12
N GLN A 279 13.44 -11.57 8.12
CA GLN A 279 14.20 -11.22 9.33
C GLN A 279 13.78 -9.85 9.86
N MET A 280 13.75 -8.84 8.99
CA MET A 280 13.31 -7.50 9.37
C MET A 280 11.87 -7.50 9.91
N ALA A 281 10.98 -8.31 9.34
CA ALA A 281 9.61 -8.44 9.84
C ALA A 281 9.55 -9.05 11.25
N LEU A 282 10.35 -10.10 11.54
CA LEU A 282 10.43 -10.68 12.88
C LEU A 282 10.97 -9.69 13.92
N TRP A 283 12.03 -8.95 13.59
CA TRP A 283 12.54 -7.88 14.45
C TRP A 283 11.49 -6.78 14.68
N GLY A 284 10.78 -6.40 13.61
CA GLY A 284 9.67 -5.45 13.70
C GLY A 284 8.55 -5.94 14.62
N MET A 285 8.21 -7.23 14.62
CA MET A 285 7.19 -7.79 15.52
C MET A 285 7.63 -7.67 16.99
N GLY A 286 8.90 -8.00 17.28
CA GLY A 286 9.48 -7.79 18.61
C GLY A 286 9.42 -6.33 19.03
N TYR A 287 9.84 -5.42 18.14
CA TYR A 287 9.80 -3.98 18.37
C TYR A 287 8.38 -3.45 18.65
N CYS A 288 7.39 -3.83 17.84
CA CYS A 288 5.99 -3.47 18.06
C CYS A 288 5.47 -3.97 19.40
N THR A 289 5.83 -5.21 19.77
CA THR A 289 5.40 -5.81 21.03
C THR A 289 6.00 -5.04 22.22
N LEU A 290 7.30 -4.74 22.18
CA LEU A 290 7.96 -3.92 23.19
C LEU A 290 7.34 -2.53 23.30
N LEU A 291 7.10 -1.86 22.17
CA LEU A 291 6.41 -0.58 22.17
C LEU A 291 5.03 -0.70 22.81
N ALA A 292 4.23 -1.71 22.47
CA ALA A 292 2.89 -1.88 23.04
C ALA A 292 2.90 -2.12 24.57
N LEU A 293 3.92 -2.82 25.08
CA LEU A 293 4.07 -3.12 26.50
C LEU A 293 4.51 -1.90 27.31
N TYR A 294 5.51 -1.16 26.81
CA TYR A 294 6.13 -0.05 27.55
C TYR A 294 5.65 1.34 27.14
N GLY A 295 4.96 1.46 26.00
CA GLY A 295 4.51 2.72 25.46
C GLY A 295 3.33 3.32 26.22
N ASN A 296 3.40 4.64 26.43
CA ASN A 296 2.31 5.37 27.03
C ASN A 296 1.08 5.37 26.10
N SER A 297 -0.06 4.98 26.66
CA SER A 297 -1.33 4.87 25.94
C SER A 297 -2.26 6.06 26.14
N GLY A 298 -1.93 6.97 27.06
CA GLY A 298 -2.86 8.00 27.51
C GLY A 298 -4.07 7.40 28.22
N ALA A 299 -4.92 8.24 28.82
CA ALA A 299 -6.23 7.80 29.28
C ALA A 299 -7.08 7.43 28.06
N GLY A 300 -7.63 6.21 28.03
CA GLY A 300 -8.46 5.72 26.93
C GLY A 300 -9.81 6.43 26.88
N SER A 301 -9.88 7.52 26.12
CA SER A 301 -11.16 8.10 25.71
C SER A 301 -11.56 7.52 24.34
N ARG A 302 -12.86 7.32 24.16
CA ARG A 302 -13.41 6.94 22.85
C ARG A 302 -13.10 8.05 21.86
N THR A 303 -12.67 7.69 20.65
CA THR A 303 -12.34 8.67 19.63
C THR A 303 -13.60 9.36 19.10
N ASP A 304 -13.49 10.63 18.72
CA ASP A 304 -14.59 11.35 18.07
C ASP A 304 -14.46 11.23 16.54
N LEU A 305 -15.11 10.20 15.98
CA LEU A 305 -15.14 9.99 14.53
C LEU A 305 -15.72 11.19 13.77
N SER A 306 -16.65 11.93 14.38
CA SER A 306 -17.26 13.10 13.75
C SER A 306 -16.26 14.25 13.62
N ALA A 307 -15.42 14.47 14.64
CA ALA A 307 -14.31 15.41 14.58
C ALA A 307 -13.27 15.01 13.50
N GLY A 308 -12.96 13.72 13.38
CA GLY A 308 -12.09 13.20 12.32
C GLY A 308 -12.61 13.49 10.91
N LEU A 309 -13.89 13.21 10.66
CA LEU A 309 -14.55 13.47 9.38
C LEU A 309 -14.66 14.97 9.08
N ALA A 310 -15.02 15.79 10.08
CA ALA A 310 -15.07 17.24 9.94
C ALA A 310 -13.68 17.84 9.64
N SER A 311 -12.62 17.26 10.21
CA SER A 311 -11.25 17.67 9.93
C SER A 311 -10.86 17.43 8.47
N LEU A 312 -11.25 16.27 7.91
CA LEU A 312 -11.06 15.92 6.50
C LEU A 312 -11.87 16.79 5.54
N TRP A 313 -13.11 17.14 5.92
CA TRP A 313 -14.03 17.91 5.07
C TRP A 313 -13.70 19.41 5.06
N ASN A 314 -12.48 19.73 4.67
CA ASN A 314 -11.96 21.09 4.58
C ASN A 314 -11.10 21.25 3.31
N PRO A 315 -11.09 22.42 2.66
CA PRO A 315 -10.35 22.62 1.42
C PRO A 315 -8.86 22.28 1.53
N ALA A 316 -8.20 22.61 2.64
CA ALA A 316 -6.76 22.40 2.78
C ALA A 316 -6.36 20.90 2.77
N PRO A 317 -6.94 20.02 3.62
CA PRO A 317 -6.70 18.57 3.52
C PRO A 317 -7.08 17.98 2.16
N LEU A 318 -8.19 18.41 1.54
CA LEU A 318 -8.61 17.89 0.23
C LEU A 318 -7.59 18.22 -0.86
N LEU A 319 -7.13 19.47 -0.93
CA LEU A 319 -6.10 19.90 -1.87
C LEU A 319 -4.76 19.21 -1.59
N PHE A 320 -4.39 19.05 -0.31
CA PHE A 320 -3.20 18.30 0.08
C PHE A 320 -3.24 16.85 -0.43
N PHE A 321 -4.38 16.16 -0.27
CA PHE A 321 -4.54 14.78 -0.72
C PHE A 321 -4.57 14.65 -2.25
N GLN A 322 -5.17 15.61 -2.95
CA GLN A 322 -5.12 15.66 -4.42
C GLN A 322 -3.68 15.84 -4.91
N ALA A 323 -2.94 16.79 -4.34
CA ALA A 323 -1.54 17.02 -4.66
C ALA A 323 -0.67 15.80 -4.34
N LEU A 324 -0.88 15.18 -3.17
CA LEU A 324 -0.17 13.96 -2.76
C LEU A 324 -0.42 12.82 -3.74
N TRP A 325 -1.67 12.60 -4.15
CA TRP A 325 -2.01 11.56 -5.12
C TRP A 325 -1.34 11.81 -6.48
N LEU A 326 -1.40 13.06 -6.98
CA LEU A 326 -0.76 13.43 -8.25
C LEU A 326 0.75 13.19 -8.20
N LEU A 327 1.42 13.61 -7.13
CA LEU A 327 2.86 13.40 -6.96
C LEU A 327 3.21 11.90 -6.92
N LEU A 328 2.46 11.10 -6.15
CA LEU A 328 2.66 9.66 -6.09
C LEU A 328 2.40 8.98 -7.44
N PHE A 329 1.36 9.41 -8.17
CA PHE A 329 1.04 8.85 -9.48
C PHE A 329 2.09 9.22 -10.52
N ILE A 330 2.59 10.46 -10.55
CA ILE A 330 3.69 10.85 -11.45
C ILE A 330 4.94 10.02 -11.13
N TYR A 331 5.23 9.83 -9.84
CA TYR A 331 6.41 9.09 -9.41
C TYR A 331 6.34 7.59 -9.70
N THR A 332 5.18 6.96 -9.55
CA THR A 332 5.03 5.49 -9.64
C THR A 332 4.29 5.00 -10.88
N GLY A 333 3.57 5.88 -11.57
CA GLY A 333 2.71 5.57 -12.72
C GLY A 333 3.42 5.66 -14.06
N VAL A 334 4.46 6.47 -14.16
CA VAL A 334 5.32 6.54 -15.34
C VAL A 334 6.18 5.27 -15.41
N SER A 335 5.94 4.45 -16.43
CA SER A 335 6.66 3.19 -16.62
C SER A 335 8.09 3.42 -17.07
N SER A 336 9.04 2.82 -16.36
CA SER A 336 10.46 2.73 -16.77
C SER A 336 10.80 1.40 -17.45
N VAL A 337 9.87 0.44 -17.51
CA VAL A 337 10.12 -0.94 -18.00
C VAL A 337 9.42 -1.23 -19.32
N THR A 338 8.20 -0.70 -19.50
CA THR A 338 7.44 -0.80 -20.74
C THR A 338 7.53 0.50 -21.55
N GLY A 339 7.60 0.38 -22.87
CA GLY A 339 7.50 1.48 -23.82
C GLY A 339 6.32 1.31 -24.78
N ALA A 340 6.04 2.33 -25.58
CA ALA A 340 5.04 2.27 -26.64
C ALA A 340 5.58 2.81 -27.96
N THR A 341 5.06 2.24 -29.05
CA THR A 341 5.23 2.73 -30.41
C THR A 341 3.85 3.13 -30.94
N LEU A 342 3.71 4.35 -31.42
CA LEU A 342 2.45 4.99 -31.80
C LEU A 342 2.51 5.46 -33.25
N THR A 343 1.43 5.25 -34.00
CA THR A 343 1.25 5.78 -35.36
C THR A 343 0.05 6.70 -35.39
N PHE A 344 0.25 7.96 -35.79
CA PHE A 344 -0.83 8.93 -35.97
C PHE A 344 -1.17 9.05 -37.44
N HIS A 345 -2.47 9.06 -37.75
CA HIS A 345 -2.98 9.28 -39.11
C HIS A 345 -4.15 10.26 -39.06
N VAL A 346 -4.34 10.96 -40.17
CA VAL A 346 -5.51 11.81 -40.39
C VAL A 346 -6.64 10.92 -40.88
N ARG A 347 -7.82 11.04 -40.26
CA ARG A 347 -9.06 10.38 -40.69
C ARG A 347 -9.68 11.17 -41.82
N GLN A 348 -9.27 10.86 -43.05
CA GLN A 348 -9.68 11.60 -44.26
C GLN A 348 -11.20 11.61 -44.44
N GLU A 349 -11.91 10.59 -43.95
CA GLU A 349 -13.37 10.51 -44.00
C GLU A 349 -14.11 11.56 -43.14
N LYS A 350 -13.39 12.34 -42.33
CA LYS A 350 -13.94 13.38 -41.44
C LYS A 350 -13.56 14.80 -41.85
N ILE A 351 -12.95 14.98 -43.02
CA ILE A 351 -12.49 16.27 -43.55
C ILE A 351 -13.30 16.64 -44.78
#